data_AF-A0A834FSV6-F1
#
_entry.id   AF-A0A834FSV6-F1
#
_cell.length_a   1.000
_cell.length_b   1.000
_cell.length_c   1.000
_cell.angle_alpha   90.00
_cell.angle_beta   90.00
_cell.angle_gamma   90.00
#
_symmetry.space_group_name_H-M   'P 1'
#
loop_
_entity.id
_entity.type
_entity.pdbx_description
1 polymer ?
#
loop_
_entity_poly.entity_id
_entity_poly.type
_entity_poly.pdbx_seq_one_letter_code
_entity_poly.pdbx_strand_id
1 'polypeptide(L)'
;MKMHQSPPQAPKQNYNHHYNCSSYHLTIMGDEEVIREKGLEHVTVEDLVVEITPKGRALVPDSVKKELLQRIRAFLAQHAA
;
A
#
# COMPACT_ATOMS: atom_id res chain seq x y z
N MET A 1 -29.06 30.66 -24.54
CA MET A 1 -28.70 30.41 -23.13
C MET A 1 -28.29 28.95 -23.02
N LYS A 2 -26.98 28.65 -22.90
CA LYS A 2 -26.50 27.26 -22.79
C LYS A 2 -26.36 26.92 -21.32
N MET A 3 -27.16 25.95 -20.86
CA MET A 3 -27.06 25.41 -19.50
C MET A 3 -25.74 24.66 -19.39
N HIS A 4 -24.81 25.22 -18.62
CA HIS A 4 -23.59 24.52 -18.24
C HIS A 4 -23.97 23.47 -17.19
N GLN A 5 -24.23 22.25 -17.63
CA GLN A 5 -24.42 21.13 -16.71
C GLN A 5 -23.04 20.79 -16.11
N SER A 6 -22.90 20.93 -14.80
CA SER A 6 -21.69 20.49 -14.10
C SER A 6 -21.50 18.98 -14.25
N PRO A 7 -20.26 18.48 -14.36
CA PRO A 7 -20.00 17.06 -14.48
C PRO A 7 -20.57 16.30 -13.27
N PRO A 8 -21.09 15.07 -13.47
CA PRO A 8 -21.64 14.26 -12.39
C PRO A 8 -20.57 14.03 -11.31
N GLN A 9 -20.84 14.50 -10.10
CA GLN A 9 -19.98 14.27 -8.95
C GLN A 9 -20.00 12.77 -8.61
N ALA A 10 -18.84 12.13 -8.73
CA ALA A 10 -18.67 10.76 -8.28
C ALA A 10 -19.02 10.62 -6.79
N PRO A 11 -19.68 9.53 -6.37
CA PRO A 11 -20.05 9.33 -4.98
C PRO A 11 -18.79 9.34 -4.11
N LYS A 12 -18.75 10.24 -3.12
CA LYS A 12 -17.69 10.28 -2.10
C LYS A 12 -17.79 9.01 -1.26
N GLN A 13 -17.07 7.97 -1.63
CA GLN A 13 -16.95 6.79 -0.79
C GLN A 13 -16.25 7.21 0.50
N ASN A 14 -16.92 6.98 1.63
CA ASN A 14 -16.35 7.17 2.95
C ASN A 14 -15.25 6.10 3.15
N TYR A 15 -14.03 6.44 2.75
CA TYR A 15 -12.86 5.62 2.97
C TYR A 15 -12.50 5.71 4.45
N ASN A 16 -13.01 4.77 5.25
CA ASN A 16 -12.52 4.53 6.61
C ASN A 16 -11.07 4.02 6.53
N HIS A 17 -10.13 4.96 6.41
CA HIS A 17 -8.69 4.70 6.33
C HIS A 17 -8.10 4.57 7.74
N HIS A 18 -8.67 3.70 8.58
CA HIS A 18 -8.07 3.37 9.89
C HIS A 18 -7.03 2.27 9.67
N TYR A 19 -5.92 2.63 9.03
CA TYR A 19 -4.75 1.77 8.99
C TYR A 19 -4.05 1.91 10.32
N ASN A 20 -3.93 0.80 11.05
CA ASN A 20 -3.32 0.76 12.37
C ASN A 20 -1.84 1.18 12.25
N CYS A 21 -1.54 2.44 12.60
CA CYS A 21 -0.20 3.03 12.53
C CYS A 21 0.84 2.19 13.30
N SER A 22 0.42 1.47 14.35
CA SER A 22 1.28 0.57 15.13
C SER A 22 1.87 -0.61 14.34
N SER A 23 1.23 -1.07 13.25
CA SER A 23 1.78 -2.17 12.44
C SER A 23 3.03 -1.75 11.66
N TYR A 24 3.10 -0.49 11.21
CA TYR A 24 4.28 0.05 10.52
C TYR A 24 5.44 0.27 11.51
N HIS A 25 5.14 0.70 12.74
CA HIS A 25 6.13 0.92 13.79
C HIS A 25 6.92 -0.35 14.16
N LEU A 26 6.25 -1.50 14.23
CA LEU A 26 6.91 -2.79 14.52
C LEU A 26 7.89 -3.23 13.40
N THR A 27 7.71 -2.73 12.18
CA THR A 27 8.53 -3.11 11.03
C THR A 27 9.83 -2.32 10.99
N ILE A 28 9.75 -1.00 11.25
CA ILE A 28 10.91 -0.11 11.35
C ILE A 28 11.86 -0.55 12.49
N MET A 29 11.31 -1.03 13.61
CA MET A 29 12.09 -1.56 14.73
C MET A 29 12.93 -2.79 14.36
N GLY A 30 12.42 -3.64 13.45
CA GLY A 30 13.14 -4.84 13.01
C GLY A 30 14.27 -4.56 12.03
N ASP A 31 14.36 -3.34 11.49
CA ASP A 31 15.41 -2.94 10.55
C ASP A 31 16.55 -2.21 11.27
N GLU A 32 16.24 -1.49 12.36
CA GLU A 32 17.25 -1.00 13.30
C GLU A 32 18.09 -2.14 13.88
N GLU A 33 17.47 -3.30 14.14
CA GLU A 33 18.17 -4.50 14.59
C GLU A 33 19.10 -5.09 13.52
N VAL A 34 18.65 -5.15 12.26
CA VAL A 34 19.48 -5.59 11.11
C VAL A 34 20.67 -4.66 10.90
N ILE A 35 20.46 -3.36 11.02
CA ILE A 35 21.51 -2.34 10.90
C ILE A 35 22.49 -2.45 12.07
N ARG A 36 22.00 -2.74 13.28
CA ARG A 36 22.83 -2.95 14.48
C ARG A 36 23.66 -4.24 14.41
N GLU A 37 23.12 -5.31 13.84
CA GLU A 37 23.81 -6.60 13.68
C GLU A 37 24.84 -6.59 12.55
N LYS A 38 24.52 -5.96 11.41
CA LYS A 38 25.42 -5.90 10.24
C LYS A 38 26.43 -4.74 10.32
N GLY A 39 26.17 -3.74 11.18
CA GLY A 39 26.96 -2.53 11.31
C GLY A 39 26.64 -1.51 10.21
N LEU A 40 26.50 -0.23 10.59
CA LEU A 40 26.04 0.84 9.69
C LEU A 40 26.94 1.05 8.47
N GLU A 41 28.21 0.69 8.59
CA GLU A 41 29.26 0.89 7.59
C GLU A 41 29.38 -0.24 6.55
N HIS A 42 28.69 -1.37 6.75
CA HIS A 42 28.69 -2.51 5.83
C HIS A 42 27.34 -2.77 5.15
N VAL A 43 26.32 -1.96 5.42
CA VAL A 43 24.97 -2.13 4.86
C VAL A 43 24.76 -1.19 3.68
N THR A 44 24.48 -1.76 2.51
CA THR A 44 24.03 -0.99 1.34
C THR A 44 22.51 -0.83 1.34
N VAL A 45 22.01 0.11 0.53
CA VAL A 45 20.55 0.29 0.33
C VAL A 45 19.96 -0.99 -0.27
N GLU A 46 20.65 -1.64 -1.20
CA GLU A 46 20.25 -2.92 -1.77
C GLU A 46 20.08 -4.01 -0.71
N ASP A 47 21.00 -4.14 0.24
CA ASP A 47 20.89 -5.12 1.32
C ASP A 47 19.64 -4.87 2.17
N LEU A 48 19.36 -3.60 2.45
CA LEU A 48 18.18 -3.21 3.20
C LEU A 48 16.89 -3.49 2.41
N VAL A 49 16.87 -3.23 1.11
CA VAL A 49 15.72 -3.54 0.25
C VAL A 49 15.43 -5.04 0.25
N VAL A 50 16.45 -5.89 0.17
CA VAL A 50 16.29 -7.36 0.18
C VAL A 50 15.66 -7.84 1.50
N GLU A 51 16.06 -7.25 2.63
CA GLU A 51 15.58 -7.65 3.96
C GLU A 51 14.19 -7.08 4.29
N ILE A 52 13.92 -5.83 3.91
CA ILE A 52 12.65 -5.14 4.23
C ILE A 52 11.51 -5.60 3.31
N THR A 53 11.78 -5.81 2.03
CA THR A 53 10.74 -6.14 1.03
C THR A 53 9.85 -7.33 1.42
N PRO A 54 10.36 -8.48 1.87
CA PRO A 54 9.51 -9.60 2.26
C PRO A 54 8.64 -9.27 3.49
N LYS A 55 9.18 -8.57 4.49
CA LYS A 55 8.43 -8.13 5.69
C LYS A 55 7.31 -7.17 5.29
N GLY A 56 7.62 -6.16 4.48
CA GLY A 56 6.65 -5.21 3.96
C GLY A 56 5.52 -5.88 3.18
N ARG A 57 5.83 -6.88 2.35
CA ARG A 57 4.82 -7.65 1.60
C ARG A 57 3.92 -8.49 2.50
N ALA A 58 4.47 -9.09 3.56
CA ALA A 58 3.71 -9.89 4.51
C ALA A 58 2.69 -9.06 5.31
N LEU A 59 3.01 -7.79 5.56
CA LEU A 59 2.15 -6.88 6.32
C LEU A 59 0.93 -6.39 5.55
N VAL A 60 0.90 -6.55 4.23
CA VAL A 60 -0.27 -6.19 3.44
C VAL A 60 -1.43 -7.13 3.79
N PRO A 61 -2.51 -6.64 4.43
CA PRO A 61 -3.62 -7.50 4.84
C PRO A 61 -4.33 -8.09 3.63
N ASP A 62 -4.86 -9.31 3.77
CA ASP A 62 -5.55 -10.00 2.68
C ASP A 62 -6.84 -9.29 2.24
N SER A 63 -7.49 -8.55 3.14
CA SER A 63 -8.62 -7.69 2.80
C SER A 63 -8.25 -6.65 1.74
N VAL A 64 -7.11 -5.99 1.91
CA VAL A 64 -6.59 -4.97 0.97
C VAL A 64 -6.26 -5.63 -0.38
N LYS A 65 -5.59 -6.79 -0.36
CA LYS A 65 -5.30 -7.55 -1.60
C LYS A 65 -6.57 -7.90 -2.36
N LYS A 66 -7.61 -8.37 -1.65
CA LYS A 66 -8.90 -8.74 -2.23
C LYS A 66 -9.63 -7.54 -2.82
N GLU A 67 -9.67 -6.42 -2.10
CA GLU A 67 -10.29 -5.18 -2.56
C GLU A 67 -9.63 -4.65 -3.85
N LEU A 68 -8.30 -4.63 -3.89
CA LEU A 68 -7.57 -4.21 -5.08
C LEU A 68 -7.82 -5.15 -6.26
N LEU A 69 -7.79 -6.47 -6.03
CA LEU A 69 -8.08 -7.45 -7.07
C LEU A 69 -9.52 -7.31 -7.61
N GLN A 70 -10.48 -7.03 -6.74
CA GLN A 70 -11.86 -6.77 -7.13
C GLN A 70 -11.97 -5.52 -8.01
N ARG A 71 -11.27 -4.44 -7.66
CA ARG A 71 -11.24 -3.20 -8.47
C ARG A 71 -10.65 -3.44 -9.85
N ILE A 72 -9.55 -4.20 -9.93
CA ILE A 72 -8.94 -4.57 -11.22
C ILE A 72 -9.92 -5.35 -12.07
N ARG A 73 -10.58 -6.38 -11.50
CA ARG A 73 -11.60 -7.16 -12.22
C ARG A 73 -12.77 -6.31 -12.70
N ALA A 74 -13.29 -5.43 -11.84
CA ALA A 74 -14.38 -4.52 -12.19
C ALA A 74 -13.98 -3.57 -13.33
N PHE A 75 -12.76 -3.01 -13.26
CA PHE A 75 -12.22 -2.16 -14.32
C PHE A 75 -12.13 -2.93 -15.64
N LEU A 76 -11.56 -4.14 -15.64
CA LEU A 76 -11.44 -4.96 -16.85
C LEU A 76 -12.82 -5.34 -17.42
N ALA A 77 -13.79 -5.69 -16.58
CA ALA A 77 -15.14 -6.04 -17.01
C ALA A 77 -15.89 -4.85 -17.64
N GLN A 78 -15.66 -3.62 -17.15
CA GLN A 78 -16.25 -2.41 -17.71
C GLN A 78 -15.64 -2.02 -19.07
N HIS A 79 -14.42 -2.46 -19.36
CA HIS A 79 -13.66 -2.09 -20.56
C HIS A 79 -13.44 -3.25 -21.53
N ALA A 80 -14.02 -4.43 -21.25
CA ALA A 80 -14.09 -5.52 -22.19
C ALA A 80 -15.20 -5.22 -23.21
N ALA A 81 -14.81 -4.81 -24.42
CA ALA A 81 -15.70 -4.62 -25.57
C ALA A 81 -16.13 -5.96 -26.18
#